data_AF-A0ABD3EQN2-F1
#
_entry.id   AF-A0ABD3EQN2-F1
#
_cell.length_a   1.000
_cell.length_b   1.000
_cell.length_c   1.000
_cell.angle_alpha   90.00
_cell.angle_beta   90.00
_cell.angle_gamma   90.00
#
_symmetry.space_group_name_H-M   'P 1'
#
loop_
_entity.id
_entity.type
_entity.pdbx_description
1 polymer ?
#
loop_
_entity_poly.entity_id
_entity_poly.type
_entity_poly.pdbx_seq_one_letter_code
_entity_poly.pdbx_strand_id
1 'polypeptide(L)' 'MKESTILQSEALTKYLLETSAYPREHEQLKELRKASIEKYEQLGV' A
#
# COMPACT_ATOMS: atom_id res chain seq x y z
N MET A 1 -9.95 0.04 -6.17
CA MET A 1 -10.20 0.77 -4.91
C MET A 1 -9.63 2.17 -5.06
N LYS A 2 -10.39 3.21 -4.73
CA LYS A 2 -9.82 4.57 -4.68
C LYS A 2 -8.92 4.63 -3.45
N GLU A 3 -7.65 4.96 -3.62
CA GLU A 3 -6.70 5.10 -2.52
C GLU A 3 -7.12 6.31 -1.67
N SER A 4 -7.85 6.06 -0.58
CA SER A 4 -8.31 7.07 0.37
C SER A 4 -7.13 7.61 1.17
N THR A 5 -6.38 8.51 0.56
CA THR A 5 -5.25 9.20 1.20
C THR A 5 -5.59 10.67 1.42
N ILE A 6 -4.88 11.30 2.35
CA ILE A 6 -5.01 12.75 2.59
C ILE A 6 -4.27 13.59 1.54
N LEU A 7 -3.64 12.97 0.55
CA LEU A 7 -2.80 13.63 -0.43
C LEU A 7 -3.62 14.11 -1.64
N GLN A 8 -3.11 15.16 -2.29
CA GLN A 8 -3.80 15.86 -3.39
C GLN A 8 -4.05 15.02 -4.64
N SER A 9 -3.29 13.93 -4.87
CA SER A 9 -3.48 13.04 -6.02
C SER A 9 -2.95 11.63 -5.76
N GLU A 10 -3.56 10.65 -6.43
CA GLU A 10 -3.11 9.25 -6.44
C GLU A 10 -1.68 9.12 -6.99
N ALA A 11 -1.34 9.94 -8.01
CA ALA A 11 0.01 9.96 -8.58
C ALA A 11 1.07 10.36 -7.54
N LEU A 12 0.77 11.32 -6.66
CA LEU A 12 1.70 11.72 -5.60
C LEU A 12 1.86 10.62 -4.54
N THR A 13 0.76 9.97 -4.16
CA THR A 13 0.79 8.81 -3.26
C THR A 13 1.66 7.70 -3.83
N LYS A 14 1.41 7.31 -5.08
CA LYS A 14 2.16 6.26 -5.78
C LYS A 14 3.66 6.59 -5.85
N TYR A 15 4.00 7.82 -6.24
CA TYR A 15 5.38 8.28 -6.30
C TYR A 15 6.10 8.11 -4.96
N LEU A 16 5.50 8.60 -3.86
CA LEU A 16 6.11 8.50 -2.53
C LEU A 16 6.28 7.04 -2.08
N LEU A 17 5.27 6.20 -2.31
CA LEU A 17 5.33 4.78 -1.95
C LEU A 17 6.45 4.06 -2.71
N GLU A 18 6.55 4.28 -4.02
CA GLU A 18 7.54 3.62 -4.88
C GLU A 18 8.96 4.14 -4.68
N THR A 19 9.16 5.44 -4.43
CA THR A 19 10.51 6.02 -4.34
C THR A 19 11.07 6.03 -2.92
N SER A 20 10.21 6.18 -1.91
CA SER A 20 10.66 6.53 -0.55
C SER A 20 10.28 5.51 0.51
N ALA A 21 9.16 4.79 0.33
CA ALA A 21 8.65 3.82 1.30
C ALA A 21 9.05 2.38 0.95
N TYR A 22 8.48 1.79 -0.11
CA TYR A 22 8.67 0.38 -0.48
C TYR A 22 10.13 -0.06 -0.67
N PRO A 23 11.05 0.75 -1.22
CA PRO A 23 12.46 0.35 -1.32
C PRO A 23 13.14 0.11 0.02
N ARG A 24 12.58 0.68 1.11
CA ARG A 24 13.12 0.58 2.47
C ARG A 24 12.16 -0.13 3.43
N GLU A 25 11.06 -0.70 2.91
CA GLU A 25 10.13 -1.50 3.69
C GLU A 25 10.84 -2.79 4.13
N HIS A 26 10.79 -3.10 5.42
CA HIS A 26 11.35 -4.34 5.93
C HIS A 26 10.58 -5.55 5.36
N GLU A 27 11.27 -6.61 4.95
CA GLU A 27 10.65 -7.71 4.21
C GLU A 27 9.48 -8.36 4.99
N GLN A 28 9.61 -8.54 6.31
CA GLN A 28 8.52 -9.05 7.15
C GLN A 28 7.26 -8.17 7.14
N LEU A 29 7.40 -6.84 7.02
CA LEU A 29 6.25 -5.94 6.91
C LEU A 29 5.57 -6.06 5.54
N LYS A 30 6.36 -6.21 4.49
CA LYS A 30 5.89 -6.46 3.13
C LYS A 30 5.13 -7.77 3.03
N GLU A 31 5.62 -8.83 3.69
CA GLU A 31 4.93 -10.11 3.81
C GLU A 31 3.59 -9.96 4.53
N LEU A 32 3.55 -9.28 5.68
CA LEU A 32 2.31 -9.02 6.42
C LEU A 32 1.29 -8.22 5.60
N ARG A 33 1.76 -7.22 4.84
CA ARG A 33 0.92 -6.42 3.95
C ARG A 33 0.28 -7.28 2.86
N LYS A 34 1.06 -8.15 2.21
CA LYS A 34 0.55 -9.09 1.19
C LYS A 34 -0.45 -10.08 1.79
N ALA A 35 -0.11 -10.71 2.92
CA ALA A 35 -0.98 -11.64 3.61
C ALA A 35 -2.31 -10.99 4.05
N SER A 36 -2.28 -9.72 4.45
CA SER A 36 -3.49 -8.95 4.77
C SER A 36 -4.35 -8.72 3.54
N ILE A 37 -3.76 -8.32 2.40
CA ILE A 37 -4.50 -8.18 1.15
C ILE A 37 -5.15 -9.51 0.77
N GLU A 38 -4.38 -10.59 0.69
CA GLU A 38 -4.89 -11.93 0.34
C GLU A 38 -6.05 -12.39 1.25
N LYS A 39 -5.96 -12.12 2.54
CA LYS A 39 -7.00 -12.51 3.51
C LYS A 39 -8.29 -11.69 3.37
N TYR A 40 -8.18 -10.40 3.06
CA TYR A 40 -9.30 -9.45 3.13
C TYR A 40 -9.82 -9.00 1.76
N GLU A 41 -9.16 -9.36 0.66
CA GLU A 41 -9.54 -8.98 -0.71
C GLU A 41 -10.95 -9.44 -1.09
N GLN A 42 -11.44 -10.55 -0.52
CA GLN A 42 -12.79 -11.05 -0.76
C GLN A 42 -13.88 -10.39 0.13
N LEU A 43 -13.49 -9.62 1.15
CA LEU A 43 -14.44 -9.02 2.09
C LEU A 43 -15.02 -7.68 1.61
N GLY A 44 -14.54 -7.15 0.47
CA GLY A 44 -15.10 -5.96 -0.17
C GLY A 44 -15.11 -4.70 0.71
N VAL A 45 -14.27 -4.68 1.75
CA VAL A 45 -14.07 -3.54 2.66
C VAL A 45 -13.08 -2.56 2.04
#